data_AF-A0A7V3PQX3-F1
#
_entry.id   AF-A0A7V3PQX3-F1
#
_cell.length_a   1.000
_cell.length_b   1.000
_cell.length_c   1.000
_cell.angle_alpha   90.00
_cell.angle_beta   90.00
_cell.angle_gamma   90.00
#
_symmetry.space_group_name_H-M   'P 1'
#
loop_
_entity.id
_entity.type
_entity.pdbx_description
1 polymer ?
#
loop_
_entity_poly.entity_id
_entity_poly.type
_entity_poly.pdbx_seq_one_letter_code
_entity_poly.pdbx_strand_id
1 'polypeptide(L)'
;KMAIIMKDMMNGNPRLKDLGFGEEAHGRNAIAGGFQGQRNWTDFMPNGDFLEALLNSSFDWTGIRQPFIVATENDSLNGATMLLMHLLTGTAQMFSDVRTFWSPEAVKRVTGYDLQGNAAGGIIHLINSGASALDASGRQRKNGEPAMKPYWEITPEEAKACLDATRWCPAEVEYFRGGGFSSQFTTLGGRPFTMARLNLVKGLGPVLQIAEGWTVDLPEAVNRTLQERTSPGWPTTWFAPRLTGSGPFRDVYGVMNAWGANHGAISYGHIGRDLIALAAILRIPVDMHNVPEEKVFRPAVWARFGALDPQGADYRACAAYGPLYG
;
A
#
# COMPACT_ATOMS: atom_id res chain seq x y z
N LYS A 1 -4.50 -21.70 -8.39
CA LYS A 1 -4.73 -22.57 -7.20
C LYS A 1 -4.27 -21.91 -5.91
N MET A 2 -3.04 -21.38 -5.82
CA MET A 2 -2.53 -20.69 -4.62
C MET A 2 -3.53 -19.68 -4.04
N ALA A 3 -4.12 -18.82 -4.88
CA ALA A 3 -5.15 -17.85 -4.47
C ALA A 3 -6.38 -18.49 -3.79
N ILE A 4 -6.88 -19.61 -4.32
CA ILE A 4 -8.00 -20.36 -3.73
C ILE A 4 -7.58 -20.92 -2.37
N ILE A 5 -6.42 -21.57 -2.30
CA ILE A 5 -5.91 -22.19 -1.07
C ILE A 5 -5.70 -21.13 0.02
N MET A 6 -5.10 -19.98 -0.31
CA MET A 6 -4.90 -18.90 0.65
C MET A 6 -6.23 -18.31 1.13
N LYS A 7 -7.18 -18.07 0.22
CA LYS A 7 -8.54 -17.66 0.57
C LYS A 7 -9.17 -18.64 1.56
N ASP A 8 -9.20 -19.93 1.20
CA ASP A 8 -9.77 -21.00 2.03
C ASP A 8 -9.05 -21.11 3.40
N MET A 9 -7.73 -20.95 3.45
CA MET A 9 -6.99 -20.91 4.72
C MET A 9 -7.39 -19.72 5.57
N MET A 10 -7.63 -18.54 4.99
CA MET A 10 -7.98 -17.34 5.75
C MET A 10 -9.39 -17.44 6.35
N ASN A 11 -10.40 -17.75 5.54
CA ASN A 11 -11.81 -17.64 5.95
C ASN A 11 -12.59 -18.97 5.99
N GLY A 12 -11.95 -20.10 5.68
CA GLY A 12 -12.60 -21.40 5.62
C GLY A 12 -13.40 -21.60 4.32
N ASN A 13 -13.76 -22.85 4.04
CA ASN A 13 -14.53 -23.21 2.86
C ASN A 13 -15.42 -24.44 3.12
N PRO A 14 -16.76 -24.30 3.20
CA PRO A 14 -17.67 -25.41 3.43
C PRO A 14 -17.54 -26.55 2.41
N ARG A 15 -17.15 -26.24 1.16
CA ARG A 15 -16.93 -27.26 0.13
C ARG A 15 -15.82 -28.24 0.49
N LEU A 16 -14.82 -27.82 1.26
CA LEU A 16 -13.75 -28.71 1.72
C LEU A 16 -14.30 -29.80 2.65
N LYS A 17 -15.28 -29.47 3.49
CA LYS A 17 -15.96 -30.44 4.35
C LYS A 17 -16.71 -31.48 3.52
N ASP A 18 -17.43 -31.05 2.49
CA ASP A 18 -18.15 -31.95 1.58
C ASP A 18 -17.21 -32.89 0.81
N LEU A 19 -15.95 -32.47 0.62
CA LEU A 19 -14.88 -33.25 0.00
C LEU A 19 -14.08 -34.13 0.98
N GLY A 20 -14.45 -34.15 2.27
CA GLY A 20 -13.79 -34.95 3.31
C GLY A 20 -12.66 -34.24 4.07
N PHE A 21 -12.40 -32.96 3.79
CA PHE A 21 -11.39 -32.12 4.44
C PHE A 21 -12.02 -31.26 5.55
N GLY A 22 -12.55 -31.93 6.58
CA GLY A 22 -13.33 -31.28 7.65
C GLY A 22 -12.51 -30.30 8.51
N GLU A 23 -11.23 -30.58 8.77
CA GLU A 23 -10.35 -29.70 9.53
C GLU A 23 -10.03 -28.42 8.73
N GLU A 24 -9.64 -28.58 7.46
CA GLU A 24 -9.25 -27.48 6.58
C GLU A 24 -10.42 -26.57 6.24
N ALA A 25 -11.66 -27.10 6.24
CA ALA A 25 -12.87 -26.33 5.99
C ALA A 25 -13.09 -25.18 6.99
N HIS A 26 -12.50 -25.24 8.18
CA HIS A 26 -12.63 -24.18 9.20
C HIS A 26 -11.83 -22.91 8.88
N GLY A 27 -10.73 -23.03 8.11
CA GLY A 27 -9.79 -21.92 7.93
C GLY A 27 -9.15 -21.47 9.25
N ARG A 28 -8.69 -20.21 9.30
CA ARG A 28 -7.90 -19.65 10.41
C ARG A 28 -8.50 -18.38 11.01
N ASN A 29 -9.72 -18.00 10.62
CA ASN A 29 -10.38 -16.76 11.05
C ASN A 29 -9.48 -15.51 10.86
N ALA A 30 -8.75 -15.47 9.76
CA ALA A 30 -7.75 -14.45 9.50
C ALA A 30 -8.37 -13.26 8.76
N ILE A 31 -8.33 -12.08 9.39
CA ILE A 31 -8.74 -10.81 8.77
C ILE A 31 -7.64 -10.19 7.88
N ALA A 32 -6.40 -10.62 8.08
CA ALA A 32 -5.25 -10.34 7.23
C ALA A 32 -4.32 -11.56 7.24
N GLY A 33 -3.59 -11.76 6.15
CA GLY A 33 -2.61 -12.83 5.99
C GLY A 33 -1.34 -12.32 5.32
N GLY A 34 -0.36 -13.21 5.19
CA GLY A 34 0.88 -12.92 4.49
C GLY A 34 1.42 -14.18 3.83
N PHE A 35 2.06 -14.02 2.68
CA PHE A 35 2.71 -15.12 1.99
C PHE A 35 4.21 -14.85 1.92
N GLN A 36 5.01 -15.71 2.56
CA GLN A 36 6.45 -15.51 2.64
C GLN A 36 7.09 -15.52 1.25
N GLY A 37 6.75 -16.50 0.41
CA GLY A 37 7.30 -16.65 -0.93
C GLY A 37 8.82 -16.82 -0.93
N GLN A 38 9.54 -15.71 -1.02
CA GLN A 38 10.99 -15.71 -1.04
C GLN A 38 11.58 -16.20 0.30
N ARG A 39 12.61 -17.04 0.31
CA ARG A 39 13.27 -17.70 -0.83
C ARG A 39 12.82 -19.14 -1.05
N ASN A 40 12.45 -19.83 0.02
CA ASN A 40 12.28 -21.28 0.00
C ASN A 40 11.16 -21.75 -0.94
N TRP A 41 10.07 -20.99 -1.07
CA TRP A 41 8.99 -21.34 -1.99
C TRP A 41 9.35 -20.97 -3.43
N THR A 42 9.71 -19.71 -3.68
CA THR A 42 9.91 -19.18 -5.05
C THR A 42 11.12 -19.76 -5.77
N ASP A 43 12.08 -20.32 -5.03
CA ASP A 43 13.22 -21.05 -5.61
C ASP A 43 12.81 -22.38 -6.27
N PHE A 44 11.59 -22.88 -6.01
CA PHE A 44 11.10 -24.16 -6.53
C PHE A 44 9.70 -24.07 -7.19
N MET A 45 8.77 -23.37 -6.57
CA MET A 45 7.37 -23.25 -6.98
C MET A 45 7.06 -21.86 -7.58
N PRO A 46 6.00 -21.72 -8.39
CA PRO A 46 5.57 -20.41 -8.88
C PRO A 46 5.36 -19.39 -7.76
N ASN A 47 5.74 -18.15 -7.99
CA ASN A 47 5.66 -17.09 -7.00
C ASN A 47 4.22 -16.71 -6.59
N GLY A 48 4.12 -15.84 -5.58
CA GLY A 48 2.86 -15.38 -5.00
C GLY A 48 2.12 -14.33 -5.83
N ASP A 49 2.72 -13.80 -6.90
CA ASP A 49 2.28 -12.54 -7.51
C ASP A 49 0.79 -12.53 -7.89
N PHE A 50 0.34 -13.57 -8.59
CA PHE A 50 -1.06 -13.72 -9.00
C PHE A 50 -2.00 -13.88 -7.81
N LEU A 51 -1.56 -14.58 -6.75
CA LEU A 51 -2.32 -14.75 -5.52
C LEU A 51 -2.48 -13.41 -4.80
N GLU A 52 -1.39 -12.69 -4.58
CA GLU A 52 -1.38 -11.43 -3.85
C GLU A 52 -2.17 -10.35 -4.60
N ALA A 53 -1.97 -10.24 -5.92
CA ALA A 53 -2.66 -9.26 -6.75
C ALA A 53 -4.18 -9.48 -6.74
N LEU A 54 -4.65 -10.71 -6.98
CA LEU A 54 -6.09 -10.99 -7.01
C LEU A 54 -6.74 -10.96 -5.63
N LEU A 55 -6.09 -11.47 -4.58
CA LEU A 55 -6.70 -11.47 -3.25
C LEU A 55 -6.85 -10.05 -2.70
N ASN A 56 -5.86 -9.18 -2.91
CA ASN A 56 -5.95 -7.76 -2.55
C ASN A 56 -6.86 -6.95 -3.49
N SER A 57 -7.31 -7.52 -4.60
CA SER A 57 -8.29 -6.88 -5.48
C SER A 57 -9.74 -7.05 -5.02
N SER A 58 -10.58 -6.10 -5.40
CA SER A 58 -12.02 -6.10 -5.08
C SER A 58 -12.86 -7.00 -5.98
N PHE A 59 -12.25 -7.89 -6.77
CA PHE A 59 -12.94 -8.80 -7.66
C PHE A 59 -12.05 -9.99 -8.03
N ASP A 60 -12.67 -11.13 -8.31
CA ASP A 60 -12.03 -12.30 -8.90
C ASP A 60 -13.05 -13.10 -9.74
N TRP A 61 -12.75 -14.37 -10.05
CA TRP A 61 -13.63 -15.26 -10.81
C TRP A 61 -14.99 -15.54 -10.11
N THR A 62 -15.15 -15.17 -8.84
CA THR A 62 -16.42 -15.27 -8.09
C THR A 62 -17.25 -13.98 -8.13
N GLY A 63 -16.77 -12.94 -8.81
CA GLY A 63 -17.41 -11.63 -8.92
C GLY A 63 -16.73 -10.56 -8.07
N ILE A 64 -17.43 -9.43 -7.91
CA ILE A 64 -16.99 -8.31 -7.07
C ILE A 64 -17.17 -8.67 -5.60
N ARG A 65 -16.16 -8.39 -4.79
CA ARG A 65 -16.10 -8.78 -3.38
C ARG A 65 -15.22 -7.84 -2.57
N GLN A 66 -15.32 -7.96 -1.24
CA GLN A 66 -14.35 -7.35 -0.36
C GLN A 66 -12.92 -7.87 -0.69
N PRO A 67 -11.93 -6.97 -0.81
CA PRO A 67 -10.52 -7.31 -0.83
C PRO A 67 -10.13 -8.13 0.40
N PHE A 68 -9.32 -9.17 0.22
CA PHE A 68 -8.54 -9.73 1.32
C PHE A 68 -7.31 -8.84 1.54
N ILE A 69 -6.77 -8.85 2.75
CA ILE A 69 -5.48 -8.22 3.04
C ILE A 69 -4.41 -9.31 3.08
N VAL A 70 -3.57 -9.37 2.04
CA VAL A 70 -2.50 -10.37 1.93
C VAL A 70 -1.19 -9.65 1.67
N ALA A 71 -0.29 -9.68 2.66
CA ALA A 71 1.01 -9.04 2.57
C ALA A 71 2.02 -9.90 1.78
N THR A 72 2.61 -9.29 0.76
CA THR A 72 3.80 -9.79 0.07
C THR A 72 4.93 -9.99 1.09
N GLU A 73 5.74 -11.04 0.88
CA GLU A 73 6.90 -11.40 1.71
C GLU A 73 6.59 -11.69 3.18
N ASN A 74 5.31 -11.92 3.50
CA ASN A 74 4.82 -12.03 4.87
C ASN A 74 5.22 -10.83 5.75
N ASP A 75 5.34 -9.63 5.16
CA ASP A 75 5.57 -8.40 5.91
C ASP A 75 4.30 -8.04 6.70
N SER A 76 4.21 -8.60 7.90
CA SER A 76 3.09 -8.41 8.81
C SER A 76 2.84 -6.95 9.19
N LEU A 77 3.86 -6.09 9.19
CA LEU A 77 3.68 -4.67 9.52
C LEU A 77 3.10 -3.90 8.34
N ASN A 78 3.47 -4.23 7.10
CA ASN A 78 2.76 -3.71 5.94
C ASN A 78 1.32 -4.24 5.89
N GLY A 79 1.13 -5.52 6.16
CA GLY A 79 -0.19 -6.15 6.25
C GLY A 79 -1.09 -5.50 7.29
N ALA A 80 -0.57 -5.21 8.49
CA ALA A 80 -1.29 -4.47 9.52
C ALA A 80 -1.60 -3.04 9.06
N THR A 81 -0.67 -2.37 8.39
CA THR A 81 -0.90 -1.01 7.86
C THR A 81 -2.01 -1.01 6.79
N MET A 82 -1.96 -1.95 5.84
CA MET A 82 -3.02 -2.17 4.85
C MET A 82 -4.36 -2.47 5.53
N LEU A 83 -4.38 -3.33 6.55
CA LEU A 83 -5.61 -3.64 7.29
C LEU A 83 -6.22 -2.40 7.92
N LEU A 84 -5.44 -1.57 8.63
CA LEU A 84 -5.94 -0.34 9.24
C LEU A 84 -6.54 0.61 8.19
N MET A 85 -5.87 0.79 7.05
CA MET A 85 -6.38 1.60 5.95
C MET A 85 -7.67 1.02 5.36
N HIS A 86 -7.71 -0.30 5.12
CA HIS A 86 -8.88 -0.97 4.58
C HIS A 86 -10.10 -0.83 5.50
N LEU A 87 -9.91 -0.95 6.81
CA LEU A 87 -10.98 -0.79 7.79
C LEU A 87 -11.52 0.64 7.86
N LEU A 88 -10.69 1.65 7.54
CA LEU A 88 -11.11 3.05 7.48
C LEU A 88 -11.85 3.39 6.18
N THR A 89 -11.50 2.76 5.05
CA THR A 89 -11.98 3.19 3.72
C THR A 89 -12.93 2.22 3.04
N GLY A 90 -12.90 0.93 3.38
CA GLY A 90 -13.56 -0.15 2.65
C GLY A 90 -12.95 -0.45 1.28
N THR A 91 -11.86 0.23 0.89
CA THR A 91 -11.22 0.09 -0.44
C THR A 91 -10.11 -0.96 -0.43
N ALA A 92 -9.75 -1.47 -1.60
CA ALA A 92 -8.50 -2.21 -1.78
C ALA A 92 -7.28 -1.38 -1.38
N GLN A 93 -6.20 -2.05 -1.01
CA GLN A 93 -4.95 -1.41 -0.59
C GLN A 93 -3.80 -1.86 -1.48
N MET A 94 -2.88 -0.94 -1.74
CA MET A 94 -1.66 -1.24 -2.46
C MET A 94 -0.56 -1.64 -1.48
N PHE A 95 0.11 -2.74 -1.78
CA PHE A 95 1.42 -3.05 -1.25
C PHE A 95 2.47 -2.53 -2.23
N SER A 96 3.54 -1.86 -1.79
CA SER A 96 4.60 -1.41 -2.68
C SER A 96 5.96 -1.29 -1.99
N ASP A 97 7.03 -1.59 -2.72
CA ASP A 97 8.35 -1.10 -2.38
C ASP A 97 8.44 0.40 -2.64
N VAL A 98 9.06 1.12 -1.71
CA VAL A 98 9.54 2.49 -1.86
C VAL A 98 10.89 2.43 -2.57
N ARG A 99 10.85 2.18 -3.87
CA ARG A 99 12.00 1.67 -4.62
C ARG A 99 13.04 2.74 -4.95
N THR A 100 12.60 3.88 -5.50
CA THR A 100 13.52 4.88 -6.04
C THR A 100 12.99 6.30 -5.83
N PHE A 101 13.85 7.18 -5.32
CA PHE A 101 13.65 8.62 -5.42
C PHE A 101 14.24 9.11 -6.74
N TRP A 102 13.39 9.76 -7.55
CA TRP A 102 13.78 10.45 -8.77
C TRP A 102 13.74 11.95 -8.53
N SER A 103 14.92 12.55 -8.36
CA SER A 103 15.04 14.01 -8.30
C SER A 103 14.72 14.63 -9.66
N PRO A 104 14.28 15.91 -9.70
CA PRO A 104 14.06 16.62 -10.97
C PRO A 104 15.30 16.59 -11.88
N GLU A 105 16.49 16.77 -11.31
CA GLU A 105 17.76 16.75 -12.04
C GLU A 105 18.07 15.36 -12.59
N ALA A 106 17.79 14.32 -11.82
CA ALA A 106 17.99 12.93 -12.26
C ALA A 106 17.06 12.57 -13.41
N VAL A 107 15.78 12.98 -13.38
CA VAL A 107 14.85 12.80 -14.50
C VAL A 107 15.33 13.57 -15.72
N LYS A 108 15.61 14.87 -15.58
CA LYS A 108 16.11 15.70 -16.68
C LYS A 108 17.36 15.11 -17.33
N ARG A 109 18.31 14.63 -16.53
CA ARG A 109 19.55 14.02 -17.03
C ARG A 109 19.32 12.77 -17.89
N VAL A 110 18.33 11.96 -17.55
CA VAL A 110 18.14 10.63 -18.18
C VAL A 110 17.05 10.60 -19.24
N THR A 111 16.16 11.60 -19.25
CA THR A 111 15.05 11.68 -20.22
C THR A 111 14.99 13.01 -20.98
N GLY A 112 15.76 14.03 -20.56
CA GLY A 112 15.65 15.39 -21.09
C GLY A 112 14.40 16.15 -20.63
N TYR A 113 13.55 15.56 -19.79
CA TYR A 113 12.28 16.14 -19.36
C TYR A 113 12.39 16.84 -18.01
N ASP A 114 11.91 18.09 -17.96
CA ASP A 114 11.70 18.82 -16.70
C ASP A 114 10.37 18.38 -16.08
N LEU A 115 10.40 17.83 -14.86
CA LEU A 115 9.18 17.47 -14.13
C LEU A 115 8.31 18.71 -13.85
N GLN A 116 6.99 18.53 -13.93
CA GLN A 116 6.01 19.62 -13.81
C GLN A 116 4.87 19.28 -12.83
N GLY A 117 4.08 20.29 -12.46
CA GLY A 117 2.93 20.13 -11.56
C GLY A 117 3.33 19.54 -10.22
N ASN A 118 2.56 18.59 -9.70
CA ASN A 118 2.87 17.92 -8.43
C ASN A 118 4.21 17.17 -8.45
N ALA A 119 4.73 16.79 -9.62
CA ALA A 119 6.02 16.10 -9.77
C ALA A 119 7.23 17.05 -9.75
N ALA A 120 7.04 18.38 -9.78
CA ALA A 120 8.14 19.34 -9.97
C ALA A 120 9.21 19.27 -8.87
N GLY A 121 8.87 18.84 -7.66
CA GLY A 121 9.80 18.65 -6.55
C GLY A 121 10.52 17.29 -6.54
N GLY A 122 10.27 16.44 -7.53
CA GLY A 122 10.71 15.05 -7.58
C GLY A 122 9.56 14.08 -7.33
N ILE A 123 9.82 12.79 -7.57
CA ILE A 123 8.84 11.71 -7.43
C ILE A 123 9.47 10.50 -6.76
N ILE A 124 8.64 9.68 -6.12
CA ILE A 124 8.98 8.38 -5.57
C ILE A 124 8.37 7.30 -6.47
N HIS A 125 9.18 6.34 -6.89
CA HIS A 125 8.74 5.15 -7.60
C HIS A 125 8.25 4.11 -6.59
N LEU A 126 6.94 3.91 -6.56
CA LEU A 126 6.31 2.84 -5.77
C LEU A 126 6.03 1.66 -6.70
N ILE A 127 6.67 0.53 -6.42
CA ILE A 127 6.65 -0.65 -7.31
C ILE A 127 6.93 -1.91 -6.50
N ASN A 128 5.88 -2.66 -6.13
CA ASN A 128 6.07 -3.95 -5.48
C ASN A 128 6.80 -4.94 -6.39
N SER A 129 7.42 -5.96 -5.78
CA SER A 129 8.13 -7.05 -6.44
C SER A 129 7.23 -8.06 -7.19
N GLY A 130 6.19 -7.58 -7.88
CA GLY A 130 5.37 -8.38 -8.79
C GLY A 130 3.87 -8.25 -8.61
N ALA A 131 3.37 -7.97 -7.41
CA ALA A 131 1.93 -7.94 -7.11
C ALA A 131 1.41 -6.57 -6.68
N SER A 132 0.23 -6.18 -7.15
CA SER A 132 -0.56 -5.12 -6.52
C SER A 132 -2.03 -5.33 -6.85
N ALA A 133 -2.92 -4.83 -5.98
CA ALA A 133 -4.37 -4.86 -6.24
C ALA A 133 -4.66 -4.17 -7.58
N LEU A 134 -5.38 -4.83 -8.48
CA LEU A 134 -5.70 -4.31 -9.81
C LEU A 134 -6.56 -3.04 -9.76
N ASP A 135 -7.28 -2.84 -8.66
CA ASP A 135 -7.97 -1.59 -8.31
C ASP A 135 -7.04 -0.37 -8.44
N ALA A 136 -5.76 -0.54 -8.07
CA ALA A 136 -4.75 0.51 -8.12
C ALA A 136 -4.36 0.94 -9.54
N SER A 137 -4.79 0.22 -10.58
CA SER A 137 -4.72 0.73 -11.95
C SER A 137 -5.49 2.07 -12.12
N GLY A 138 -6.39 2.39 -11.19
CA GLY A 138 -7.16 3.64 -11.18
C GLY A 138 -8.25 3.68 -12.26
N ARG A 139 -8.69 2.52 -12.75
CA ARG A 139 -9.67 2.44 -13.85
C ARG A 139 -11.12 2.58 -13.40
N GLN A 140 -11.39 2.50 -12.09
CA GLN A 140 -12.68 2.84 -11.50
C GLN A 140 -12.93 4.35 -11.54
N ARG A 141 -14.19 4.78 -11.46
CA ARG A 141 -14.59 6.19 -11.58
C ARG A 141 -15.42 6.64 -10.39
N LYS A 142 -15.06 7.78 -9.82
CA LYS A 142 -15.84 8.53 -8.84
C LYS A 142 -15.97 9.97 -9.33
N ASN A 143 -17.20 10.42 -9.58
CA ASN A 143 -17.48 11.75 -10.15
C ASN A 143 -16.74 12.01 -11.48
N GLY A 144 -16.66 11.01 -12.36
CA GLY A 144 -15.95 11.10 -13.66
C GLY A 144 -14.43 10.91 -13.58
N GLU A 145 -13.87 10.97 -12.37
CA GLU A 145 -12.42 10.90 -12.14
C GLU A 145 -11.96 9.47 -11.75
N PRO A 146 -10.76 9.03 -12.18
CA PRO A 146 -10.06 7.85 -11.68
C PRO A 146 -10.12 7.70 -10.15
N ALA A 147 -10.39 6.49 -9.67
CA ALA A 147 -10.51 6.21 -8.24
C ALA A 147 -10.15 4.77 -7.88
N MET A 148 -10.05 4.51 -6.57
CA MET A 148 -10.29 3.20 -5.98
C MET A 148 -11.49 3.33 -5.04
N LYS A 149 -12.49 2.47 -5.21
CA LYS A 149 -13.77 2.55 -4.51
C LYS A 149 -13.96 1.38 -3.55
N PRO A 150 -14.85 1.51 -2.57
CA PRO A 150 -15.33 0.37 -1.83
C PRO A 150 -16.00 -0.64 -2.78
N TYR A 151 -15.85 -1.93 -2.50
CA TYR A 151 -16.27 -2.98 -3.43
C TYR A 151 -17.78 -2.94 -3.75
N TRP A 152 -18.63 -2.46 -2.84
CA TRP A 152 -20.06 -2.32 -3.08
C TRP A 152 -20.45 -1.17 -4.03
N GLU A 153 -19.49 -0.31 -4.39
CA GLU A 153 -19.68 0.78 -5.36
C GLU A 153 -19.05 0.47 -6.73
N ILE A 154 -18.32 -0.65 -6.87
CA ILE A 154 -17.65 -1.04 -8.11
C ILE A 154 -18.66 -1.70 -9.06
N THR A 155 -18.59 -1.36 -10.35
CA THR A 155 -19.38 -2.02 -11.39
C THR A 155 -18.58 -3.10 -12.12
N PRO A 156 -19.23 -4.09 -12.77
CA PRO A 156 -18.54 -5.09 -13.60
C PRO A 156 -17.67 -4.47 -14.71
N GLU A 157 -18.10 -3.35 -15.28
CA GLU A 157 -17.36 -2.63 -16.33
C GLU A 157 -16.05 -2.04 -15.78
N GLU A 158 -16.07 -1.51 -14.56
CA GLU A 158 -14.87 -0.98 -13.92
C GLU A 158 -13.91 -2.09 -13.49
N ALA A 159 -14.43 -3.21 -12.97
CA ALA A 159 -13.63 -4.40 -12.69
C ALA A 159 -12.95 -4.92 -13.97
N LYS A 160 -13.70 -4.99 -15.07
CA LYS A 160 -13.16 -5.33 -16.39
C LYS A 160 -12.11 -4.32 -16.84
N ALA A 161 -12.34 -3.02 -16.68
CA ALA A 161 -11.38 -1.99 -17.07
C ALA A 161 -10.06 -2.11 -16.29
N CYS A 162 -10.10 -2.49 -15.00
CA CYS A 162 -8.90 -2.78 -14.21
C CYS A 162 -8.14 -4.00 -14.74
N LEU A 163 -8.85 -5.07 -15.11
CA LEU A 163 -8.27 -6.27 -15.74
C LEU A 163 -7.64 -5.95 -17.10
N ASP A 164 -8.35 -5.21 -17.96
CA ASP A 164 -7.87 -4.82 -19.29
C ASP A 164 -6.62 -3.92 -19.22
N ALA A 165 -6.47 -3.15 -18.14
CA ALA A 165 -5.29 -2.32 -17.90
C ALA A 165 -4.09 -3.08 -17.33
N THR A 166 -4.27 -4.35 -16.97
CA THR A 166 -3.25 -5.18 -16.33
C THR A 166 -2.71 -6.23 -17.30
N ARG A 167 -1.39 -6.24 -17.49
CA ARG A 167 -0.68 -7.29 -18.23
C ARG A 167 -0.06 -8.27 -17.23
N TRP A 168 -0.33 -9.56 -17.42
CA TRP A 168 0.32 -10.62 -16.65
C TRP A 168 1.67 -10.97 -17.29
N CYS A 169 2.76 -10.51 -16.70
CA CYS A 169 4.12 -10.68 -17.22
C CYS A 169 4.76 -11.93 -16.59
N PRO A 170 5.40 -12.83 -17.35
CA PRO A 170 6.18 -13.92 -16.78
C PRO A 170 7.21 -13.38 -15.77
N ALA A 171 7.30 -14.03 -14.61
CA ALA A 171 8.22 -13.62 -13.56
C ALA A 171 9.69 -13.76 -14.00
N GLU A 172 10.54 -12.85 -13.52
CA GLU A 172 11.98 -12.85 -13.80
C GLU A 172 12.64 -14.07 -13.13
N VAL A 173 13.02 -15.07 -13.93
CA VAL A 173 13.49 -16.39 -13.45
C VAL A 173 14.77 -16.36 -12.62
N GLU A 174 15.55 -15.28 -12.73
CA GLU A 174 16.73 -15.07 -11.89
C GLU A 174 16.38 -14.82 -10.41
N TYR A 175 15.22 -14.21 -10.16
CA TYR A 175 14.66 -13.99 -8.82
C TYR A 175 13.66 -15.09 -8.44
N PHE A 176 12.81 -15.50 -9.38
CA PHE A 176 11.71 -16.44 -9.17
C PHE A 176 11.91 -17.70 -10.02
N ARG A 177 12.80 -18.59 -9.58
CA ARG A 177 13.20 -19.79 -10.33
C ARG A 177 12.03 -20.73 -10.65
N GLY A 178 11.03 -20.79 -9.78
CA GLY A 178 9.79 -21.53 -10.00
C GLY A 178 8.80 -20.86 -10.97
N GLY A 179 9.12 -19.69 -11.51
CA GLY A 179 8.27 -18.90 -12.40
C GLY A 179 7.16 -18.16 -11.64
N GLY A 180 6.10 -17.78 -12.37
CA GLY A 180 5.01 -16.96 -11.87
C GLY A 180 4.57 -15.90 -12.88
N PHE A 181 3.58 -15.09 -12.50
CA PHE A 181 3.09 -13.99 -13.34
C PHE A 181 2.83 -12.73 -12.53
N SER A 182 3.63 -11.70 -12.77
CA SER A 182 3.51 -10.37 -12.16
C SER A 182 2.36 -9.57 -12.77
N SER A 183 1.65 -8.80 -11.95
CA SER A 183 0.52 -7.95 -12.35
C SER A 183 1.00 -6.57 -12.78
N GLN A 184 1.38 -6.40 -14.05
CA GLN A 184 1.92 -5.15 -14.57
C GLN A 184 0.80 -4.17 -14.95
N PHE A 185 0.84 -2.97 -14.38
CA PHE A 185 0.05 -1.83 -14.80
C PHE A 185 0.76 -0.53 -14.43
N THR A 186 0.27 0.61 -14.90
CA THR A 186 0.67 1.93 -14.40
C THR A 186 -0.56 2.65 -13.86
N THR A 187 -0.48 3.02 -12.58
CA THR A 187 -1.53 3.77 -11.87
C THR A 187 -1.75 5.13 -12.52
N LEU A 188 -3.01 5.51 -12.72
CA LEU A 188 -3.34 6.84 -13.27
C LEU A 188 -2.96 7.96 -12.30
N GLY A 189 -2.40 9.03 -12.84
CA GLY A 189 -2.02 10.23 -12.12
C GLY A 189 -3.19 11.15 -11.73
N GLY A 190 -2.82 12.20 -11.00
CA GLY A 190 -3.71 13.28 -10.58
C GLY A 190 -4.61 12.94 -9.39
N ARG A 191 -4.35 11.85 -8.65
CA ARG A 191 -5.26 11.37 -7.60
C ARG A 191 -4.68 11.47 -6.21
N PRO A 192 -5.49 11.82 -5.19
CA PRO A 192 -5.03 11.85 -3.82
C PRO A 192 -4.75 10.42 -3.34
N PHE A 193 -3.62 10.23 -2.71
CA PHE A 193 -3.26 8.97 -2.07
C PHE A 193 -2.55 9.24 -0.74
N THR A 194 -2.64 8.29 0.18
CA THR A 194 -1.93 8.29 1.45
C THR A 194 -1.05 7.06 1.50
N MET A 195 0.26 7.25 1.60
CA MET A 195 1.22 6.20 1.91
C MET A 195 1.40 6.16 3.43
N ALA A 196 1.33 4.99 4.07
CA ALA A 196 1.64 4.84 5.49
C ALA A 196 2.50 3.60 5.75
N ARG A 197 3.11 3.56 6.93
CA ARG A 197 3.90 2.42 7.39
C ARG A 197 3.92 2.34 8.91
N LEU A 198 3.53 1.18 9.45
CA LEU A 198 3.87 0.79 10.81
C LEU A 198 5.29 0.23 10.87
N ASN A 199 6.05 0.67 11.86
CA ASN A 199 7.36 0.10 12.19
C ASN A 199 7.40 -0.29 13.67
N LEU A 200 8.20 -1.30 14.02
CA LEU A 200 8.47 -1.66 15.42
C LEU A 200 9.88 -1.18 15.78
N VAL A 201 9.96 -0.27 16.75
CA VAL A 201 11.23 0.27 17.24
C VAL A 201 11.52 -0.29 18.63
N LYS A 202 12.68 -0.93 18.80
CA LYS A 202 13.07 -1.53 20.08
C LYS A 202 13.12 -0.47 21.19
N GLY A 203 12.41 -0.72 22.28
CA GLY A 203 12.32 0.19 23.43
C GLY A 203 11.25 1.28 23.30
N LEU A 204 10.60 1.40 22.15
CA LEU A 204 9.50 2.34 21.91
C LEU A 204 8.18 1.63 21.58
N GLY A 205 8.23 0.54 20.81
CA GLY A 205 7.05 -0.18 20.34
C GLY A 205 6.65 0.22 18.91
N PRO A 206 5.36 0.10 18.53
CA PRO A 206 4.90 0.48 17.21
C PRO A 206 4.92 2.00 17.01
N VAL A 207 5.35 2.45 15.83
CA VAL A 207 5.25 3.84 15.37
C VAL A 207 4.59 3.86 13.99
N LEU A 208 3.85 4.93 13.68
CA LEU A 208 3.17 5.10 12.40
C LEU A 208 3.72 6.31 11.61
N GLN A 209 4.15 6.05 10.38
CA GLN A 209 4.51 7.08 9.40
C GLN A 209 3.39 7.27 8.39
N ILE A 210 3.10 8.52 7.99
CA ILE A 210 2.02 8.90 7.07
C ILE A 210 2.54 9.95 6.08
N ALA A 211 2.36 9.73 4.78
CA ALA A 211 2.66 10.70 3.73
C ALA A 211 1.46 10.81 2.78
N GLU A 212 0.69 11.88 2.92
CA GLU A 212 -0.33 12.26 1.92
C GLU A 212 0.35 12.87 0.69
N GLY A 213 -0.18 12.59 -0.49
CA GLY A 213 0.36 13.09 -1.74
C GLY A 213 -0.55 12.78 -2.91
N TRP A 214 0.02 12.74 -4.10
CA TRP A 214 -0.70 12.43 -5.32
C TRP A 214 0.03 11.43 -6.18
N THR A 215 -0.73 10.61 -6.89
CA THR A 215 -0.19 9.93 -8.07
C THR A 215 0.04 10.95 -9.17
N VAL A 216 1.04 10.74 -10.02
CA VAL A 216 1.35 11.63 -11.14
C VAL A 216 1.51 10.85 -12.43
N ASP A 217 1.06 11.43 -13.53
CA ASP A 217 1.33 10.91 -14.87
C ASP A 217 2.65 11.47 -15.37
N LEU A 218 3.46 10.61 -15.98
CA LEU A 218 4.65 11.02 -16.72
C LEU A 218 4.37 10.84 -18.22
N PRO A 219 4.94 11.68 -19.10
CA PRO A 219 4.88 11.43 -20.53
C PRO A 219 5.34 10.01 -20.86
N GLU A 220 4.69 9.35 -21.80
CA GLU A 220 4.90 7.92 -22.10
C GLU A 220 6.39 7.56 -22.28
N ALA A 221 7.13 8.38 -23.02
CA ALA A 221 8.56 8.16 -23.24
C ALA A 221 9.37 8.24 -21.93
N VAL A 222 9.07 9.21 -21.06
CA VAL A 222 9.71 9.37 -19.75
C VAL A 222 9.36 8.16 -18.87
N ASN A 223 8.07 7.82 -18.76
CA ASN A 223 7.60 6.68 -17.99
C ASN A 223 8.30 5.38 -18.41
N ARG A 224 8.35 5.10 -19.73
CA ARG A 224 9.01 3.92 -20.28
C ARG A 224 10.50 3.88 -19.93
N THR A 225 11.24 4.97 -20.15
CA THR A 225 12.66 5.05 -19.83
C THR A 225 12.96 4.77 -18.36
N LEU A 226 12.11 5.22 -17.44
CA LEU A 226 12.31 4.96 -16.00
C LEU A 226 11.90 3.52 -15.60
N GLN A 227 10.81 2.98 -16.17
CA GLN A 227 10.36 1.61 -15.88
C GLN A 227 11.34 0.55 -16.39
N GLU A 228 11.85 0.69 -17.62
CA GLU A 228 12.80 -0.25 -18.24
C GLU A 228 14.12 -0.38 -17.46
N ARG A 229 14.50 0.65 -16.70
CA ARG A 229 15.71 0.68 -15.88
C ARG A 229 15.52 0.11 -14.48
N THR A 230 14.29 -0.27 -14.13
CA THR A 230 13.92 -0.74 -12.80
C THR A 230 13.46 -2.20 -12.89
N SER A 231 12.17 -2.43 -13.18
CA SER A 231 11.55 -3.75 -13.31
C SER A 231 10.26 -3.58 -14.15
N PRO A 232 10.33 -3.62 -15.50
CA PRO A 232 9.19 -3.27 -16.37
C PRO A 232 8.03 -4.28 -16.31
N GLY A 233 8.24 -5.46 -15.71
CA GLY A 233 7.21 -6.46 -15.48
C GLY A 233 6.32 -6.20 -14.25
N TRP A 234 6.65 -5.21 -13.42
CA TRP A 234 6.00 -4.97 -12.12
C TRP A 234 5.04 -3.75 -12.15
N PRO A 235 4.04 -3.68 -11.24
CA PRO A 235 3.07 -2.58 -11.19
C PRO A 235 3.72 -1.27 -10.73
N THR A 236 3.62 -0.22 -11.53
CA THR A 236 4.25 1.09 -11.23
C THR A 236 3.23 2.13 -10.77
N THR A 237 3.60 2.84 -9.72
CA THR A 237 2.94 4.08 -9.29
C THR A 237 3.98 5.18 -9.06
N TRP A 238 3.80 6.32 -9.72
CA TRP A 238 4.62 7.52 -9.47
C TRP A 238 3.94 8.37 -8.42
N PHE A 239 4.59 8.57 -7.28
CA PHE A 239 4.03 9.27 -6.13
C PHE A 239 4.79 10.56 -5.85
N ALA A 240 4.04 11.65 -5.68
CA ALA A 240 4.55 12.94 -5.25
C ALA A 240 3.96 13.29 -3.87
N PRO A 241 4.75 13.22 -2.77
CA PRO A 241 4.25 13.58 -1.46
C PRO A 241 3.98 15.09 -1.36
N ARG A 242 2.95 15.46 -0.58
CA ARG A 242 2.73 16.87 -0.21
C ARG A 242 3.87 17.34 0.68
N LEU A 243 4.55 18.39 0.28
CA LEU A 243 5.63 19.02 1.05
C LEU A 243 5.06 20.07 2.00
N THR A 244 5.72 20.25 3.14
CA THR A 244 5.38 21.26 4.16
C THR A 244 6.48 22.31 4.34
N GLY A 245 7.63 22.12 3.68
CA GLY A 245 8.79 23.00 3.81
C GLY A 245 9.60 22.80 5.10
N SER A 246 9.28 21.80 5.92
CA SER A 246 9.98 21.52 7.19
C SER A 246 10.07 20.03 7.51
N GLY A 247 11.00 19.67 8.40
CA GLY A 247 11.18 18.30 8.88
C GLY A 247 11.46 17.30 7.75
N PRO A 248 10.88 16.08 7.83
CA PRO A 248 10.94 15.08 6.76
C PRO A 248 10.27 15.52 5.45
N PHE A 249 9.32 16.46 5.49
CA PHE A 249 8.54 16.91 4.33
C PHE A 249 9.06 18.23 3.74
N ARG A 250 10.32 18.58 3.99
CA ARG A 250 10.98 19.74 3.38
C ARG A 250 11.15 19.58 1.86
N ASP A 251 11.42 18.37 1.40
CA ASP A 251 11.64 17.97 0.01
C ASP A 251 11.29 16.48 -0.15
N VAL A 252 11.12 16.02 -1.40
CA VAL A 252 10.69 14.63 -1.69
C VAL A 252 11.75 13.61 -1.26
N TYR A 253 13.03 13.99 -1.34
CA TYR A 253 14.13 13.17 -0.85
C TYR A 253 14.02 12.92 0.66
N GLY A 254 13.74 13.96 1.44
CA GLY A 254 13.56 13.91 2.88
C GLY A 254 12.46 12.94 3.29
N VAL A 255 11.38 12.86 2.50
CA VAL A 255 10.29 11.91 2.72
C VAL A 255 10.80 10.48 2.57
N MET A 256 11.47 10.16 1.45
CA MET A 256 12.00 8.81 1.23
C MET A 256 13.11 8.46 2.23
N ASN A 257 14.00 9.41 2.53
CA ASN A 257 15.14 9.20 3.44
C ASN A 257 14.70 8.97 4.90
N ALA A 258 13.55 9.51 5.30
CA ALA A 258 12.99 9.29 6.63
C ALA A 258 12.07 8.05 6.71
N TRP A 259 11.75 7.42 5.58
CA TRP A 259 10.87 6.26 5.54
C TRP A 259 11.52 5.04 6.22
N GLY A 260 10.81 4.42 7.16
CA GLY A 260 11.38 3.47 8.12
C GLY A 260 11.52 2.02 7.63
N ALA A 261 11.12 1.72 6.39
CA ALA A 261 11.17 0.38 5.80
C ALA A 261 11.34 0.44 4.28
N ASN A 262 11.59 -0.69 3.62
CA ASN A 262 11.54 -0.75 2.16
C ASN A 262 10.10 -0.76 1.62
N HIS A 263 9.12 -1.16 2.42
CA HIS A 263 7.71 -1.22 2.02
C HIS A 263 6.87 -0.03 2.51
N GLY A 264 5.80 0.25 1.79
CA GLY A 264 4.69 1.10 2.22
C GLY A 264 3.34 0.49 1.83
N ALA A 265 2.30 0.82 2.60
CA ALA A 265 0.92 0.58 2.24
C ALA A 265 0.33 1.88 1.67
N ILE A 266 -0.39 1.80 0.56
CA ILE A 266 -0.92 2.98 -0.13
C ILE A 266 -2.43 2.86 -0.33
N SER A 267 -3.15 3.90 0.11
CA SER A 267 -4.61 3.99 0.04
C SER A 267 -5.07 5.19 -0.77
N TYR A 268 -6.16 5.02 -1.52
CA TYR A 268 -6.80 6.12 -2.24
C TYR A 268 -7.41 7.14 -1.26
N GLY A 269 -7.20 8.41 -1.55
CA GLY A 269 -7.65 9.53 -0.72
C GLY A 269 -6.58 10.07 0.23
N HIS A 270 -6.89 11.21 0.85
CA HIS A 270 -6.12 11.82 1.93
C HIS A 270 -6.77 11.43 3.26
N ILE A 271 -6.34 10.30 3.79
CA ILE A 271 -6.90 9.64 4.99
C ILE A 271 -5.99 9.80 6.22
N GLY A 272 -4.98 10.69 6.15
CA GLY A 272 -3.98 10.82 7.19
C GLY A 272 -4.58 11.23 8.54
N ARG A 273 -5.60 12.10 8.54
CA ARG A 273 -6.31 12.47 9.79
C ARG A 273 -7.00 11.27 10.44
N ASP A 274 -7.55 10.37 9.64
CA ASP A 274 -8.31 9.22 10.13
C ASP A 274 -7.35 8.17 10.70
N LEU A 275 -6.20 7.99 10.04
CA LEU A 275 -5.08 7.20 10.55
C LEU A 275 -4.51 7.77 11.86
N ILE A 276 -4.36 9.08 11.99
CA ILE A 276 -3.89 9.71 13.24
C ILE A 276 -4.88 9.47 14.38
N ALA A 277 -6.19 9.63 14.12
CA ALA A 277 -7.22 9.37 15.12
C ALA A 277 -7.23 7.89 15.56
N LEU A 278 -7.14 6.97 14.59
CA LEU A 278 -7.05 5.53 14.86
C LEU A 278 -5.78 5.17 15.64
N ALA A 279 -4.63 5.72 15.26
CA ALA A 279 -3.37 5.51 15.94
C ALA A 279 -3.43 5.97 17.42
N ALA A 280 -4.07 7.12 17.69
CA ALA A 280 -4.30 7.58 19.06
C ALA A 280 -5.22 6.64 19.87
N ILE A 281 -6.26 6.08 19.24
CA ILE A 281 -7.10 5.03 19.87
C ILE A 281 -6.27 3.78 20.17
N LEU A 282 -5.30 3.43 19.32
CA LEU A 282 -4.44 2.27 19.52
C LEU A 282 -3.20 2.55 20.38
N ARG A 283 -2.99 3.82 20.77
CA ARG A 283 -1.79 4.31 21.49
C ARG A 283 -0.50 4.04 20.71
N ILE A 284 -0.57 4.21 19.40
CA ILE A 284 0.56 4.15 18.48
C ILE A 284 0.99 5.58 18.19
N PRO A 285 2.18 6.03 18.60
CA PRO A 285 2.68 7.36 18.26
C PRO A 285 2.90 7.50 16.75
N VAL A 286 2.58 8.69 16.23
CA VAL A 286 2.81 9.06 14.82
C VAL A 286 4.12 9.82 14.73
N ASP A 287 5.17 9.18 14.22
CA ASP A 287 6.54 9.71 14.19
C ASP A 287 6.84 10.59 12.97
N MET A 288 6.03 10.48 11.91
CA MET A 288 6.14 11.28 10.70
C MET A 288 4.77 11.48 10.05
N HIS A 289 4.30 12.73 9.89
CA HIS A 289 3.12 13.04 9.07
C HIS A 289 3.18 14.42 8.41
N ASN A 290 2.48 14.59 7.28
CA ASN A 290 2.26 15.88 6.60
C ASN A 290 0.79 16.32 6.59
N VAL A 291 -0.02 15.73 7.48
CA VAL A 291 -1.39 16.17 7.75
C VAL A 291 -1.37 17.55 8.38
N PRO A 292 -2.18 18.52 7.89
CA PRO A 292 -2.30 19.85 8.50
C PRO A 292 -2.71 19.76 9.98
N GLU A 293 -2.13 20.61 10.82
CA GLU A 293 -2.29 20.57 12.28
C GLU A 293 -3.77 20.70 12.69
N GLU A 294 -4.53 21.55 12.02
CA GLU A 294 -5.96 21.79 12.28
C GLU A 294 -6.86 20.58 12.00
N LYS A 295 -6.34 19.57 11.28
CA LYS A 295 -7.05 18.30 11.01
C LYS A 295 -6.69 17.18 11.97
N VAL A 296 -5.65 17.37 12.80
CA VAL A 296 -5.24 16.37 13.78
C VAL A 296 -6.33 16.24 14.85
N PHE A 297 -6.89 15.05 14.99
CA PHE A 297 -7.93 14.75 15.97
C PHE A 297 -7.50 13.57 16.84
N ARG A 298 -7.44 13.80 18.15
CA ARG A 298 -7.04 12.83 19.18
C ARG A 298 -7.93 12.98 20.41
N PRO A 299 -7.96 12.01 21.34
CA PRO A 299 -8.69 12.18 22.60
C PRO A 299 -8.23 13.42 23.35
N ALA A 300 -9.16 14.19 23.94
CA ALA A 300 -8.89 15.49 24.54
C ALA A 300 -7.78 15.48 25.61
N VAL A 301 -7.53 14.32 26.23
CA VAL A 301 -6.48 14.16 27.24
C VAL A 301 -5.05 14.30 26.66
N TRP A 302 -4.83 14.11 25.35
CA TRP A 302 -3.53 14.35 24.71
C TRP A 302 -3.05 15.79 24.93
N ALA A 303 -3.96 16.76 24.94
CA ALA A 303 -3.62 18.17 25.19
C ALA A 303 -3.03 18.40 26.59
N ARG A 304 -3.32 17.53 27.57
CA ARG A 304 -2.74 17.59 28.93
C ARG A 304 -1.28 17.11 28.96
N PHE A 305 -0.85 16.35 27.96
CA PHE A 305 0.54 15.95 27.77
C PHE A 305 1.37 17.00 27.01
N GLY A 306 0.75 18.06 26.47
CA GLY A 306 1.47 19.19 25.85
C GLY A 306 0.73 19.80 24.66
N ALA A 307 -0.21 20.70 24.91
CA ALA A 307 -1.00 21.35 23.86
C ALA A 307 -0.16 22.21 22.87
N LEU A 308 1.03 22.68 23.29
CA LEU A 308 1.94 23.49 22.46
C LEU A 308 3.06 22.65 21.82
N ASP A 309 3.04 21.33 22.01
CA ASP A 309 3.98 20.36 21.43
C ASP A 309 3.20 19.10 21.04
N PRO A 310 2.39 19.13 19.96
CA PRO A 310 1.48 18.05 19.62
C PRO A 310 2.17 16.71 19.32
N GLN A 311 3.40 16.75 18.79
CA GLN A 311 4.18 15.54 18.53
C GLN A 311 4.70 14.95 19.83
N GLY A 312 5.38 15.73 20.69
CA GLY A 312 5.85 15.20 21.96
C GLY A 312 4.71 14.80 22.90
N ALA A 313 3.55 15.48 22.85
CA ALA A 313 2.35 15.08 23.57
C ALA A 313 1.84 13.71 23.14
N ASP A 314 1.94 13.37 21.85
CA ASP A 314 1.56 12.05 21.34
C ASP A 314 2.42 10.93 21.94
N TYR A 315 3.74 11.12 21.91
CA TYR A 315 4.69 10.18 22.51
C TYR A 315 4.44 10.00 24.01
N ARG A 316 4.28 11.11 24.75
CA ARG A 316 4.05 11.06 26.20
C ARG A 316 2.72 10.39 26.54
N ALA A 317 1.65 10.68 25.81
CA ALA A 317 0.35 10.07 26.02
C ALA A 317 0.36 8.57 25.68
N CYS A 318 0.93 8.19 24.54
CA CYS A 318 1.04 6.78 24.15
C CYS A 318 1.87 5.98 25.15
N ALA A 319 3.00 6.53 25.63
CA ALA A 319 3.82 5.89 26.66
C ALA A 319 3.09 5.77 28.00
N ALA A 320 2.32 6.78 28.41
CA ALA A 320 1.60 6.78 29.68
C ALA A 320 0.42 5.79 29.71
N TYR A 321 -0.29 5.63 28.59
CA TYR A 321 -1.45 4.74 28.51
C TYR A 321 -1.13 3.33 28.06
N GLY A 322 -0.04 3.13 27.31
CA GLY A 322 0.36 1.82 26.81
C GLY A 322 -0.62 1.21 25.80
N PRO A 323 -0.35 -0.02 25.35
CA PRO A 323 -1.23 -0.75 24.44
C PRO A 323 -2.59 -1.06 25.09
N LEU A 324 -3.65 -1.06 24.28
CA LEU A 324 -5.04 -1.21 24.77
C LEU A 324 -5.30 -2.55 25.49
N TYR A 325 -4.57 -3.60 25.15
CA TYR A 325 -4.82 -4.97 25.64
C TYR A 325 -3.68 -5.55 26.48
N GLY A 326 -2.71 -4.71 26.90
CA GLY A 326 -1.54 -5.13 27.67
C GLY A 326 -0.28 -5.35 26.83
#